data_AF-A0ABD3RCS7-F1
#
_entry.id   AF-A0ABD3RCS7-F1
#
_cell.length_a   1.000
_cell.length_b   1.000
_cell.length_c   1.000
_cell.angle_alpha   90.00
_cell.angle_beta   90.00
_cell.angle_gamma   90.00
#
_symmetry.space_group_name_H-M   'P 1'
#
loop_
_entity.id
_entity.type
_entity.pdbx_description
1 polymer ?
#
loop_
_entity_poly.entity_id
_entity_poly.type
_entity_poly.pdbx_seq_one_letter_code
_entity_poly.pdbx_strand_id
1 'polypeptide(L)'
;MVTSTRKKADEKGITSNDHSNTIIYFEECFEIDAFAYLRVLEAYATSPGPGSSQKSEYWIGALERHYSAATELFYATYGKRLDAPQSNPPDAAATGLGYTRTDLLSSSSAKRNQSMSEHDILGTTLSNQCELAAAVVRSLQPTVDCYNAVIEVWASDKDPISVVRSRRWLSKLEDEAKNAGNHSIIRSTLLPNSRSYDLYLRSCSRGIGKQAKLHRERAEEAEGILHYRLSPHATLAIRPNTESFNYVLRAWTRCRNEASVAARVMNLVLMMERIQKEFVLADEKGVDVDGDDLSWKRNISPDTKSYTMALDGWIIKAGIKAKKWRSYRIRALNSLKNANNQRGRESSGGSSERSADFSHVLHDEGSNEMEKAETILKYIHDLDRIGHSDVRATVIGYNTLLSGWARLANEFRPTIPLKSEKILHDMIALAEQGNKNAAPDVTSFNAVIKAWGRTKQANNALRCEFWLRRMIREGGTNFIAKPDVSTFNLCMDAHLNVGDALRVEDLLIEMDATNDVSPNSETYSKVIRAWLDDEIRGPHYGLPGSSCIAASNWLQKLLEKEKSEADKLGPAPELFSAILKAAAKTTVLFMMKDGPGMRVRGFVESCWAIHRTPLLGVEI
;
A
#
# COMPACT_ATOMS: atom_id res chain seq x y z
N MET A 1 -7.92 26.97 -27.38
CA MET A 1 -7.65 27.37 -28.79
C MET A 1 -7.54 26.19 -29.78
N VAL A 2 -7.93 24.95 -29.43
CA VAL A 2 -7.98 23.80 -30.38
C VAL A 2 -9.38 23.61 -31.00
N THR A 3 -10.40 24.29 -30.49
CA THR A 3 -11.77 24.27 -31.03
C THR A 3 -11.97 25.21 -32.23
N SER A 4 -11.04 26.14 -32.48
CA SER A 4 -11.15 27.12 -33.56
C SER A 4 -10.75 26.58 -34.94
N THR A 5 -9.96 25.50 -35.00
CA THR A 5 -9.47 24.94 -36.27
C THR A 5 -10.39 23.86 -36.83
N ARG A 6 -11.14 23.16 -35.97
CA ARG A 6 -12.16 22.19 -36.44
C ARG A 6 -13.34 22.90 -37.13
N LYS A 7 -13.72 24.08 -36.65
CA LYS A 7 -14.79 24.88 -37.25
C LYS A 7 -14.44 25.47 -38.62
N LYS A 8 -13.15 25.76 -38.87
CA LYS A 8 -12.68 26.24 -40.18
C LYS A 8 -12.47 25.11 -41.21
N ALA A 9 -12.42 23.85 -40.78
CA ALA A 9 -12.34 22.69 -41.66
C ALA A 9 -13.72 22.28 -42.20
N ASP A 10 -14.78 22.42 -41.40
CA ASP A 10 -16.15 22.07 -41.81
C ASP A 10 -16.83 23.16 -42.68
N GLU A 11 -16.35 24.41 -42.64
CA GLU A 11 -16.91 25.53 -43.44
C GLU A 11 -16.41 25.57 -44.90
N LYS A 12 -15.39 24.78 -45.25
CA LYS A 12 -14.95 24.61 -46.64
C LYS A 12 -15.23 23.18 -47.08
N GLY A 13 -16.47 22.93 -47.48
CA GLY A 13 -16.85 21.68 -48.13
C GLY A 13 -15.94 21.39 -49.32
N ILE A 14 -15.00 20.47 -49.14
CA ILE A 14 -14.19 19.91 -50.21
C ILE A 14 -14.43 18.42 -50.18
N THR A 15 -15.32 18.00 -51.06
CA THR A 15 -15.54 16.63 -51.47
C THR A 15 -14.24 16.03 -52.01
N SER A 16 -14.10 14.73 -51.77
CA SER A 16 -13.15 13.81 -52.38
C SER A 16 -12.75 14.15 -53.83
N ASN A 17 -11.46 13.95 -54.10
CA ASN A 17 -10.75 14.06 -55.38
C ASN A 17 -10.24 15.45 -55.72
N ASP A 18 -9.03 15.77 -55.26
CA ASP A 18 -8.02 16.32 -56.18
C ASP A 18 -6.60 16.13 -55.64
N HIS A 19 -5.79 15.40 -56.41
CA HIS A 19 -4.36 15.26 -56.23
C HIS A 19 -3.67 16.54 -56.69
N SER A 20 -3.46 17.48 -55.77
CA SER A 20 -2.46 18.53 -55.96
C SER A 20 -1.64 18.68 -54.69
N ASN A 21 -0.33 18.44 -54.84
CA ASN A 21 0.70 18.62 -53.82
C ASN A 21 0.60 20.01 -53.22
N THR A 22 -0.08 20.14 -52.09
CA THR A 22 0.06 21.31 -51.23
C THR A 22 1.25 21.02 -50.32
N ILE A 23 2.42 21.49 -50.72
CA ILE A 23 3.61 21.52 -49.86
C ILE A 23 3.29 22.50 -48.74
N ILE A 24 2.92 21.98 -47.57
CA ILE A 24 2.81 22.77 -46.36
C ILE A 24 4.24 23.05 -45.91
N TYR A 25 4.69 24.29 -46.07
CA TYR A 25 5.91 24.76 -45.43
C TYR A 25 5.70 24.71 -43.91
N PHE A 26 6.65 24.10 -43.19
CA PHE A 26 6.78 24.25 -41.74
C PHE A 26 7.29 25.66 -41.43
N GLU A 27 6.47 26.67 -41.67
CA GLU A 27 6.67 28.01 -41.13
C GLU A 27 5.88 28.08 -39.82
N GLU A 28 6.60 28.39 -38.73
CA GLU A 28 6.21 28.38 -37.30
C GLU A 28 6.49 27.07 -36.55
N CYS A 29 7.46 27.16 -35.63
CA CYS A 29 7.97 26.12 -34.75
C CYS A 29 6.84 25.48 -33.92
N PHE A 30 6.51 24.23 -34.20
CA PHE A 30 5.82 23.37 -33.24
C PHE A 30 6.77 23.08 -32.06
N GLU A 31 6.74 23.88 -30.98
CA GLU A 31 7.42 23.57 -29.71
C GLU A 31 6.65 22.52 -28.89
N ILE A 32 6.16 21.46 -29.54
CA ILE A 32 5.56 20.33 -28.84
C ILE A 32 6.60 19.20 -28.87
N ASP A 33 7.39 19.14 -27.81
CA ASP A 33 8.44 18.14 -27.59
C ASP A 33 7.93 17.01 -26.67
N ALA A 34 8.49 15.79 -26.77
CA ALA A 34 8.18 14.69 -25.86
C ALA A 34 8.43 15.09 -24.38
N PHE A 35 9.39 15.99 -24.15
CA PHE A 35 9.67 16.56 -22.83
C PHE A 35 8.52 17.43 -22.27
N ALA A 36 7.75 18.10 -23.12
CA ALA A 36 6.57 18.85 -22.70
C ALA A 36 5.46 17.91 -22.21
N TYR A 37 5.24 16.80 -22.91
CA TYR A 37 4.33 15.75 -22.46
C TYR A 37 4.81 15.08 -21.18
N LEU A 38 6.11 14.81 -21.06
CA LEU A 38 6.71 14.25 -19.84
C LEU A 38 6.43 15.13 -18.62
N ARG A 39 6.66 16.45 -18.72
CA ARG A 39 6.38 17.38 -17.61
C ARG A 39 4.91 17.39 -17.19
N VAL A 40 3.99 17.27 -18.14
CA VAL A 40 2.55 17.15 -17.85
C VAL A 40 2.25 15.83 -17.12
N LEU A 41 2.86 14.71 -17.56
CA LEU A 41 2.69 13.41 -16.92
C LEU A 41 3.30 13.38 -15.50
N GLU A 42 4.47 13.97 -15.32
CA GLU A 42 5.11 14.13 -14.00
C GLU A 42 4.30 15.02 -13.05
N ALA A 43 3.64 16.07 -13.58
CA ALA A 43 2.72 16.87 -12.78
C ALA A 43 1.52 16.05 -12.28
N TYR A 44 1.00 15.13 -13.09
CA TYR A 44 -0.05 14.20 -12.65
C TYR A 44 0.48 13.14 -11.66
N ALA A 45 1.75 12.73 -11.78
CA ALA A 45 2.38 11.78 -10.87
C ALA A 45 2.65 12.39 -9.48
N THR A 46 3.04 13.66 -9.45
CA THR A 46 3.36 14.40 -8.21
C THR A 46 2.11 14.90 -7.48
N SER A 47 1.04 15.24 -8.21
CA SER A 47 -0.24 15.69 -7.64
C SER A 47 -1.42 14.79 -8.08
N PRO A 48 -1.61 13.61 -7.44
CA PRO A 48 -2.68 12.70 -7.77
C PRO A 48 -4.05 13.25 -7.35
N GLY A 49 -4.73 13.90 -8.29
CA GLY A 49 -6.15 14.29 -8.18
C GLY A 49 -7.11 13.17 -8.64
N PRO A 50 -8.43 13.31 -8.39
CA PRO A 50 -9.43 12.36 -8.89
C PRO A 50 -9.39 12.29 -10.42
N GLY A 51 -9.22 11.08 -10.97
CA GLY A 51 -9.12 10.84 -12.42
C GLY A 51 -7.78 11.21 -13.06
N SER A 52 -6.73 11.51 -12.26
CA SER A 52 -5.37 11.75 -12.77
C SER A 52 -4.85 10.57 -13.60
N SER A 53 -5.09 9.32 -13.16
CA SER A 53 -4.71 8.10 -13.86
C SER A 53 -5.26 8.03 -15.29
N GLN A 54 -6.56 8.30 -15.47
CA GLN A 54 -7.20 8.27 -16.79
C GLN A 54 -6.71 9.41 -17.69
N LYS A 55 -6.48 10.59 -17.11
CA LYS A 55 -5.91 11.74 -17.85
C LYS A 55 -4.48 11.45 -18.30
N SER A 56 -3.68 10.76 -17.49
CA SER A 56 -2.32 10.36 -17.88
C SER A 56 -2.33 9.39 -19.08
N GLU A 57 -3.26 8.42 -19.13
CA GLU A 57 -3.43 7.54 -20.31
C GLU A 57 -3.83 8.32 -21.56
N TYR A 58 -4.68 9.34 -21.42
CA TYR A 58 -5.07 10.19 -22.54
C TYR A 58 -3.88 10.95 -23.14
N TRP A 59 -3.01 11.51 -22.28
CA TRP A 59 -1.86 12.30 -22.72
C TRP A 59 -0.78 11.46 -23.40
N ILE A 60 -0.48 10.25 -22.91
CA ILE A 60 0.43 9.33 -23.61
C ILE A 60 -0.17 8.86 -24.94
N GLY A 61 -1.48 8.58 -24.99
CA GLY A 61 -2.16 8.23 -26.23
C GLY A 61 -2.27 9.39 -27.22
N ALA A 62 -2.22 10.64 -26.75
CA ALA A 62 -2.06 11.81 -27.62
C ALA A 62 -0.65 11.86 -28.20
N LEU A 63 0.38 11.69 -27.37
CA LEU A 63 1.78 11.66 -27.81
C LEU A 63 2.03 10.59 -28.89
N GLU A 64 1.54 9.36 -28.69
CA GLU A 64 1.68 8.29 -29.68
C GLU A 64 1.00 8.61 -31.02
N ARG A 65 -0.16 9.28 -30.98
CA ARG A 65 -0.87 9.71 -32.20
C ARG A 65 -0.13 10.82 -32.93
N HIS A 66 0.41 11.79 -32.20
CA HIS A 66 1.24 12.86 -32.76
C HIS A 66 2.52 12.30 -33.37
N TYR A 67 3.17 11.35 -32.71
CA TYR A 67 4.33 10.65 -33.23
C TYR A 67 4.00 9.85 -34.50
N SER A 68 2.91 9.08 -34.48
CA SER A 68 2.50 8.27 -35.63
C SER A 68 2.17 9.14 -36.85
N ALA A 69 1.40 10.22 -36.66
CA ALA A 69 1.09 11.19 -37.71
C ALA A 69 2.37 11.87 -38.25
N ALA A 70 3.31 12.23 -37.37
CA ALA A 70 4.59 12.80 -37.78
C ALA A 70 5.43 11.81 -38.60
N THR A 71 5.45 10.52 -38.22
CA THR A 71 6.14 9.48 -38.99
C THR A 71 5.49 9.23 -40.35
N GLU A 72 4.16 9.19 -40.44
CA GLU A 72 3.45 9.01 -41.71
C GLU A 72 3.68 10.20 -42.66
N LEU A 73 3.64 11.43 -42.14
CA LEU A 73 3.98 12.62 -42.91
C LEU A 73 5.43 12.60 -43.40
N PHE A 74 6.37 12.17 -42.55
CA PHE A 74 7.77 12.00 -42.94
C PHE A 74 7.94 10.95 -44.04
N TYR A 75 7.31 9.78 -43.92
CA TYR A 75 7.35 8.76 -44.97
C TYR A 75 6.61 9.19 -46.25
N ALA A 76 5.52 9.95 -46.15
CA ALA A 76 4.82 10.47 -47.32
C ALA A 76 5.64 11.53 -48.09
N THR A 77 6.41 12.35 -47.37
CA THR A 77 7.22 13.43 -47.94
C THR A 77 8.60 12.96 -48.43
N TYR A 78 9.25 12.05 -47.71
CA TYR A 78 10.62 11.59 -48.00
C TYR A 78 10.73 10.11 -48.41
N GLY A 79 9.73 9.27 -48.10
CA GLY A 79 9.76 7.82 -48.33
C GLY A 79 9.71 7.39 -49.79
N LYS A 80 9.21 8.21 -50.72
CA LYS A 80 9.28 7.92 -52.18
C LYS A 80 10.69 8.03 -52.78
N ARG A 81 11.69 8.55 -52.05
CA ARG A 81 13.03 8.82 -52.57
C ARG A 81 14.16 8.00 -51.94
N LEU A 82 13.87 7.18 -50.93
CA LEU A 82 14.85 6.28 -50.31
C LEU A 82 14.93 4.90 -51.01
N ASP A 83 13.89 4.50 -51.75
CA ASP A 83 13.83 3.20 -52.47
C ASP A 83 14.16 3.30 -53.98
N ALA A 84 14.70 4.42 -54.46
CA ALA A 84 15.16 4.48 -55.85
C ALA A 84 16.57 3.86 -55.94
N PRO A 85 16.76 2.70 -56.58
CA PRO A 85 18.10 2.21 -56.86
C PRO A 85 18.80 3.21 -57.76
N GLN A 86 20.01 3.63 -57.39
CA GLN A 86 20.87 4.38 -58.30
C GLN A 86 21.03 3.58 -59.59
N SER A 87 20.38 4.02 -60.66
CA SER A 87 20.58 3.49 -61.99
C SER A 87 21.97 3.95 -62.45
N ASN A 88 22.94 3.04 -62.40
CA ASN A 88 24.16 3.12 -63.20
C ASN A 88 23.77 3.32 -64.68
N PRO A 89 24.46 4.18 -65.46
CA PRO A 89 24.36 4.13 -66.91
C PRO A 89 25.25 2.98 -67.44
N PRO A 90 24.77 2.18 -68.42
CA PRO A 90 25.57 1.11 -69.03
C PRO A 90 26.41 1.61 -70.22
N ASP A 91 27.62 1.06 -70.28
CA ASP A 91 28.48 0.73 -71.44
C ASP A 91 29.07 1.82 -72.35
N ALA A 92 30.41 1.91 -72.34
CA ALA A 92 31.25 1.56 -73.50
C ALA A 92 32.76 1.55 -73.17
N ALA A 93 33.34 0.34 -73.20
CA ALA A 93 34.66 -0.05 -73.71
C ALA A 93 35.92 0.85 -73.54
N ALA A 94 36.85 0.31 -72.74
CA ALA A 94 38.26 0.01 -73.05
C ALA A 94 39.30 1.11 -73.39
N THR A 95 40.51 0.85 -72.87
CA THR A 95 41.83 1.51 -73.05
C THR A 95 42.05 2.75 -72.16
N GLY A 96 43.11 2.91 -71.37
CA GLY A 96 44.37 2.20 -71.14
C GLY A 96 45.33 3.20 -70.46
N LEU A 97 46.26 2.71 -69.61
CA LEU A 97 47.36 3.46 -68.94
C LEU A 97 46.90 4.40 -67.80
N GLY A 98 47.52 4.56 -66.63
CA GLY A 98 48.77 4.14 -66.00
C GLY A 98 49.08 5.14 -64.86
N TYR A 99 49.75 4.68 -63.79
CA TYR A 99 50.52 5.46 -62.78
C TYR A 99 49.86 6.13 -61.54
N THR A 100 50.19 5.53 -60.38
CA THR A 100 50.78 6.03 -59.11
C THR A 100 50.38 7.34 -58.40
N ARG A 101 50.05 7.15 -57.11
CA ARG A 101 50.40 7.87 -55.84
C ARG A 101 51.22 9.19 -55.90
N THR A 102 50.90 10.10 -54.94
CA THR A 102 51.51 11.40 -54.55
C THR A 102 50.92 12.59 -55.33
N ASP A 103 50.37 13.66 -54.74
CA ASP A 103 50.97 14.59 -53.76
C ASP A 103 49.95 15.32 -52.88
N LEU A 104 50.39 15.58 -51.64
CA LEU A 104 49.90 16.60 -50.72
C LEU A 104 50.51 17.96 -51.09
N LEU A 105 49.71 19.03 -50.91
CA LEU A 105 50.10 20.45 -50.80
C LEU A 105 50.54 21.18 -52.08
N SER A 106 49.58 21.87 -52.72
CA SER A 106 49.64 23.32 -52.99
C SER A 106 48.61 23.72 -54.06
N SER A 107 47.62 24.52 -53.68
CA SER A 107 46.99 25.55 -54.51
C SER A 107 45.78 26.14 -53.78
N SER A 108 46.07 26.87 -52.71
CA SER A 108 45.30 28.07 -52.42
C SER A 108 45.43 29.02 -53.62
N SER A 109 44.29 29.52 -54.09
CA SER A 109 44.08 30.56 -55.10
C SER A 109 43.86 30.11 -56.55
N ALA A 110 42.73 30.61 -57.08
CA ALA A 110 42.34 30.69 -58.48
C ALA A 110 41.80 29.42 -59.16
N LYS A 111 40.50 29.16 -58.95
CA LYS A 111 39.49 29.14 -60.03
C LYS A 111 38.09 29.20 -59.43
N ARG A 112 37.67 30.44 -59.14
CA ARG A 112 36.28 30.88 -59.26
C ARG A 112 35.82 30.51 -60.68
N ASN A 113 34.62 29.97 -60.82
CA ASN A 113 33.95 29.60 -62.07
C ASN A 113 34.19 28.15 -62.56
N GLN A 114 33.62 27.19 -61.83
CA GLN A 114 32.78 26.17 -62.46
C GLN A 114 31.45 26.17 -61.71
N SER A 115 30.39 26.43 -62.47
CA SER A 115 29.00 26.47 -62.02
C SER A 115 28.62 25.15 -61.35
N MET A 116 28.51 25.15 -60.01
CA MET A 116 27.70 24.15 -59.31
C MET A 116 26.30 24.23 -59.88
N SER A 117 25.79 23.11 -60.38
CA SER A 117 24.45 23.04 -60.94
C SER A 117 23.43 23.39 -59.84
N GLU A 118 22.35 24.11 -60.17
CA GLU A 118 21.26 24.43 -59.23
C GLU A 118 20.71 23.17 -58.52
N HIS A 119 20.89 22.00 -59.15
CA HIS A 119 20.55 20.69 -58.63
C HIS A 119 21.35 20.27 -57.37
N ASP A 120 22.61 20.67 -57.22
CA ASP A 120 23.45 20.29 -56.07
C ASP A 120 23.13 21.13 -54.83
N ILE A 121 22.81 22.41 -55.02
CA ILE A 121 22.40 23.33 -53.94
C ILE A 121 21.02 22.91 -53.42
N LEU A 122 20.06 22.62 -54.32
CA LEU A 122 18.75 22.08 -53.98
C LEU A 122 18.86 20.73 -53.26
N GLY A 123 19.78 19.86 -53.69
CA GLY A 123 20.09 18.58 -53.05
C GLY A 123 20.59 18.74 -51.61
N THR A 124 21.52 19.65 -51.36
CA THR A 124 22.00 19.95 -49.99
C THR A 124 20.93 20.60 -49.11
N THR A 125 20.09 21.49 -49.64
CA THR A 125 18.97 22.08 -48.87
C THR A 125 17.89 21.05 -48.53
N LEU A 126 17.60 20.11 -49.43
CA LEU A 126 16.66 19.00 -49.17
C LEU A 126 17.22 17.99 -48.17
N SER A 127 18.53 17.72 -48.21
CA SER A 127 19.20 16.88 -47.20
C SER A 127 19.11 17.52 -45.82
N ASN A 128 19.39 18.82 -45.72
CA ASN A 128 19.28 19.57 -44.46
C ASN A 128 17.83 19.64 -43.95
N GLN A 129 16.84 19.79 -44.84
CA GLN A 129 15.42 19.77 -44.47
C GLN A 129 14.94 18.36 -44.06
N CYS A 130 15.45 17.32 -44.68
CA CYS A 130 15.20 15.93 -44.30
C CYS A 130 15.77 15.65 -42.90
N GLU A 131 16.98 16.14 -42.60
CA GLU A 131 17.60 16.01 -41.28
C GLU A 131 16.85 16.80 -40.19
N LEU A 132 16.39 18.03 -40.50
CA LEU A 132 15.56 18.83 -39.59
C LEU A 132 14.20 18.17 -39.34
N ALA A 133 13.54 17.65 -40.38
CA ALA A 133 12.28 16.93 -40.25
C ALA A 133 12.46 15.61 -39.46
N ALA A 134 13.56 14.89 -39.70
CA ALA A 134 13.92 13.71 -38.92
C ALA A 134 14.25 14.06 -37.46
N ALA A 135 14.82 15.23 -37.17
CA ALA A 135 15.05 15.72 -35.81
C ALA A 135 13.73 16.02 -35.08
N VAL A 136 12.75 16.62 -35.76
CA VAL A 136 11.40 16.87 -35.20
C VAL A 136 10.64 15.56 -34.93
N VAL A 137 10.77 14.57 -35.82
CA VAL A 137 10.17 13.24 -35.60
C VAL A 137 10.83 12.54 -34.41
N ARG A 138 12.15 12.67 -34.26
CA ARG A 138 12.90 12.12 -33.11
C ARG A 138 12.53 12.80 -31.79
N SER A 139 12.31 14.11 -31.77
CA SER A 139 11.89 14.84 -30.56
C SER A 139 10.48 14.47 -30.11
N LEU A 140 9.61 14.06 -31.04
CA LEU A 140 8.26 13.58 -30.73
C LEU A 140 8.22 12.09 -30.31
N GLN A 141 9.35 11.37 -30.31
CA GLN A 141 9.35 9.97 -29.95
C GLN A 141 8.98 9.78 -28.47
N PRO A 142 7.98 8.93 -28.13
CA PRO A 142 7.69 8.60 -26.75
C PRO A 142 8.93 8.05 -26.07
N THR A 143 9.30 8.59 -24.91
CA THR A 143 10.44 8.11 -24.13
C THR A 143 9.99 7.05 -23.11
N VAL A 144 10.93 6.23 -22.65
CA VAL A 144 10.70 5.28 -21.54
C VAL A 144 10.18 6.01 -20.29
N ASP A 145 10.61 7.25 -20.08
CA ASP A 145 10.19 8.07 -18.94
C ASP A 145 8.72 8.51 -19.02
N CYS A 146 8.20 8.77 -20.24
CA CYS A 146 6.77 9.04 -20.42
C CYS A 146 5.92 7.82 -20.01
N TYR A 147 6.34 6.61 -20.39
CA TYR A 147 5.66 5.39 -19.95
C TYR A 147 5.81 5.16 -18.45
N ASN A 148 7.00 5.39 -17.89
CA ASN A 148 7.24 5.29 -16.44
C ASN A 148 6.35 6.26 -15.65
N ALA A 149 6.20 7.50 -16.11
CA ALA A 149 5.31 8.47 -15.46
C ALA A 149 3.85 7.99 -15.45
N VAL A 150 3.36 7.40 -16.54
CA VAL A 150 2.00 6.81 -16.59
C VAL A 150 1.86 5.64 -15.61
N ILE A 151 2.83 4.72 -15.59
CA ILE A 151 2.84 3.60 -14.63
C ILE A 151 2.90 4.14 -13.19
N GLU A 152 3.64 5.23 -12.94
CA GLU A 152 3.73 5.87 -11.62
C GLU A 152 2.39 6.47 -11.18
N VAL A 153 1.68 7.17 -12.07
CA VAL A 153 0.33 7.69 -11.78
C VAL A 153 -0.61 6.54 -11.46
N TRP A 154 -0.64 5.48 -12.28
CA TRP A 154 -1.45 4.30 -12.01
C TRP A 154 -1.05 3.62 -10.71
N ALA A 155 0.25 3.44 -10.45
CA ALA A 155 0.75 2.87 -9.21
C ALA A 155 0.40 3.73 -7.99
N SER A 156 0.14 5.03 -8.13
CA SER A 156 -0.32 5.89 -7.04
C SER A 156 -1.81 5.69 -6.71
N ASP A 157 -2.60 5.25 -7.69
CA ASP A 157 -4.05 5.06 -7.57
C ASP A 157 -4.42 3.98 -6.55
N LYS A 158 -5.61 4.12 -5.96
CA LYS A 158 -6.17 3.17 -4.97
C LYS A 158 -7.03 2.10 -5.63
N ASP A 159 -7.41 2.28 -6.89
CA ASP A 159 -8.30 1.37 -7.59
C ASP A 159 -7.64 0.01 -7.88
N PRO A 160 -8.38 -1.10 -7.74
CA PRO A 160 -7.83 -2.43 -8.00
C PRO A 160 -7.46 -2.64 -9.48
N ILE A 161 -8.05 -1.85 -10.39
CA ILE A 161 -7.79 -1.88 -11.83
C ILE A 161 -6.39 -1.36 -12.16
N SER A 162 -5.79 -0.55 -11.26
CA SER A 162 -4.45 0.02 -11.42
C SER A 162 -3.40 -1.02 -11.81
N VAL A 163 -3.33 -2.15 -11.11
CA VAL A 163 -2.30 -3.18 -11.36
C VAL A 163 -2.40 -3.76 -12.77
N VAL A 164 -3.63 -4.00 -13.25
CA VAL A 164 -3.86 -4.55 -14.60
C VAL A 164 -3.47 -3.53 -15.67
N ARG A 165 -3.76 -2.25 -15.44
CA ARG A 165 -3.38 -1.17 -16.36
C ARG A 165 -1.87 -0.94 -16.37
N SER A 166 -1.22 -0.93 -15.21
CA SER A 166 0.24 -0.88 -15.10
C SER A 166 0.91 -2.07 -15.79
N ARG A 167 0.37 -3.29 -15.68
CA ARG A 167 0.89 -4.46 -16.40
C ARG A 167 0.79 -4.28 -17.92
N ARG A 168 -0.34 -3.79 -18.41
CA ARG A 168 -0.59 -3.55 -19.83
C ARG A 168 0.44 -2.59 -20.43
N TRP A 169 0.72 -1.49 -19.74
CA TRP A 169 1.72 -0.52 -20.20
C TRP A 169 3.15 -1.08 -20.17
N LEU A 170 3.50 -1.87 -19.15
CA LEU A 170 4.78 -2.58 -19.11
C LEU A 170 4.91 -3.60 -20.25
N SER A 171 3.87 -4.40 -20.52
CA SER A 171 3.87 -5.37 -21.63
C SER A 171 4.00 -4.68 -22.99
N LYS A 172 3.35 -3.54 -23.18
CA LYS A 172 3.51 -2.74 -24.39
C LYS A 172 4.96 -2.32 -24.61
N LEU A 173 5.63 -1.89 -23.54
CA LEU A 173 7.04 -1.52 -23.56
C LEU A 173 7.94 -2.74 -23.87
N GLU A 174 7.65 -3.90 -23.28
CA GLU A 174 8.33 -5.18 -23.58
C GLU A 174 8.16 -5.60 -25.05
N ASP A 175 6.99 -5.36 -25.64
CA ASP A 175 6.70 -5.70 -27.03
C ASP A 175 7.34 -4.70 -28.02
N GLU A 176 7.36 -3.40 -27.68
CA GLU A 176 8.08 -2.38 -28.44
C GLU A 176 9.60 -2.65 -28.47
N ALA A 177 10.16 -3.17 -27.38
CA ALA A 177 11.56 -3.59 -27.31
C ALA A 177 11.87 -4.77 -28.26
N LYS A 178 10.97 -5.76 -28.36
CA LYS A 178 11.11 -6.91 -29.28
C LYS A 178 10.96 -6.50 -30.74
N ASN A 179 10.02 -5.60 -31.03
CA ASN A 179 9.71 -5.14 -32.39
C ASN A 179 10.77 -4.21 -32.98
N ALA A 180 11.63 -3.60 -32.14
CA ALA A 180 12.72 -2.74 -32.57
C ALA A 180 13.80 -3.46 -33.43
N GLY A 181 13.82 -4.79 -33.44
CA GLY A 181 14.71 -5.58 -34.31
C GLY A 181 14.39 -5.50 -35.81
N ASN A 182 13.20 -5.02 -36.21
CA ASN A 182 12.72 -5.12 -37.60
C ASN A 182 12.67 -3.78 -38.38
N HIS A 183 12.90 -2.62 -37.75
CA HIS A 183 12.81 -1.31 -38.40
C HIS A 183 13.88 -0.31 -37.93
N SER A 184 15.13 -0.51 -38.35
CA SER A 184 16.19 0.52 -38.29
C SER A 184 15.92 1.53 -39.41
N ILE A 185 15.59 2.79 -39.13
CA ILE A 185 16.52 3.94 -39.23
C ILE A 185 16.03 5.15 -38.39
N ILE A 186 14.78 5.14 -37.87
CA ILE A 186 14.14 6.32 -37.23
C ILE A 186 13.78 6.10 -35.75
N ARG A 187 13.46 4.87 -35.33
CA ARG A 187 13.04 4.59 -33.95
C ARG A 187 14.26 4.33 -33.05
N SER A 188 14.48 5.15 -32.02
CA SER A 188 15.35 4.75 -30.91
C SER A 188 14.74 3.56 -30.17
N THR A 189 15.58 2.60 -29.77
CA THR A 189 15.18 1.36 -29.09
C THR A 189 14.59 1.68 -27.72
N LEU A 190 13.28 1.53 -27.57
CA LEU A 190 12.60 1.61 -26.28
C LEU A 190 12.87 0.34 -25.48
N LEU A 191 13.79 0.41 -24.51
CA LEU A 191 14.15 -0.70 -23.64
C LEU A 191 13.53 -0.50 -22.25
N PRO A 192 12.87 -1.52 -21.66
CA PRO A 192 12.42 -1.47 -20.28
C PRO A 192 13.60 -1.22 -19.35
N ASN A 193 13.43 -0.30 -18.40
CA ASN A 193 14.43 -0.02 -17.38
C ASN A 193 14.04 -0.60 -16.02
N SER A 194 14.98 -0.68 -15.08
CA SER A 194 14.71 -1.13 -13.69
C SER A 194 13.52 -0.39 -13.08
N ARG A 195 13.43 0.94 -13.34
CA ARG A 195 12.36 1.80 -12.81
C ARG A 195 10.98 1.37 -13.33
N SER A 196 10.82 0.97 -14.59
CA SER A 196 9.56 0.47 -15.15
C SER A 196 9.04 -0.74 -14.37
N TYR A 197 9.92 -1.70 -14.08
CA TYR A 197 9.58 -2.87 -13.29
C TYR A 197 9.32 -2.52 -11.82
N ASP A 198 10.09 -1.60 -11.22
CA ASP A 198 9.91 -1.19 -9.83
C ASP A 198 8.57 -0.46 -9.62
N LEU A 199 8.17 0.39 -10.57
CA LEU A 199 6.87 1.06 -10.54
C LEU A 199 5.71 0.06 -10.68
N TYR A 200 5.88 -0.96 -11.53
CA TYR A 200 4.92 -2.06 -11.61
C TYR A 200 4.84 -2.85 -10.29
N LEU A 201 5.98 -3.24 -9.71
CA LEU A 201 6.02 -3.93 -8.41
C LEU A 201 5.43 -3.06 -7.28
N ARG A 202 5.65 -1.74 -7.32
CA ARG A 202 5.01 -0.78 -6.42
C ARG A 202 3.49 -0.84 -6.54
N SER A 203 2.94 -0.94 -7.75
CA SER A 203 1.50 -1.12 -7.96
C SER A 203 0.99 -2.45 -7.37
N CYS A 204 1.72 -3.56 -7.56
CA CYS A 204 1.38 -4.86 -6.99
C CYS A 204 1.40 -4.87 -5.45
N SER A 205 2.30 -4.09 -4.85
CA SER A 205 2.44 -3.99 -3.39
C SER A 205 1.34 -3.18 -2.69
N ARG A 206 0.46 -2.51 -3.46
CA ARG A 206 -0.60 -1.63 -2.95
C ARG A 206 -1.96 -2.35 -2.86
N GLY A 207 -2.75 -1.89 -1.91
CA GLY A 207 -4.08 -2.42 -1.60
C GLY A 207 -4.09 -3.29 -0.35
N ILE A 208 -5.11 -3.08 0.48
CA ILE A 208 -5.48 -3.96 1.60
C ILE A 208 -6.96 -4.28 1.36
N GLY A 209 -7.28 -5.51 0.98
CA GLY A 209 -8.61 -5.84 0.48
C GLY A 209 -9.19 -7.14 1.03
N LYS A 210 -10.52 -7.25 0.95
CA LYS A 210 -11.29 -8.47 1.26
C LYS A 210 -10.97 -9.61 0.26
N GLN A 211 -10.44 -9.29 -0.92
CA GLN A 211 -10.11 -10.23 -1.98
C GLN A 211 -8.74 -10.90 -1.78
N ALA A 212 -8.65 -11.82 -0.82
CA ALA A 212 -7.41 -12.51 -0.48
C ALA A 212 -6.78 -13.28 -1.66
N LYS A 213 -7.61 -13.85 -2.54
CA LYS A 213 -7.16 -14.59 -3.73
C LYS A 213 -6.41 -13.70 -4.72
N LEU A 214 -6.97 -12.53 -5.01
CA LEU A 214 -6.37 -11.57 -5.95
C LEU A 214 -5.03 -11.03 -5.44
N HIS A 215 -4.90 -10.74 -4.14
CA HIS A 215 -3.64 -10.29 -3.56
C HIS A 215 -2.54 -11.37 -3.62
N ARG A 216 -2.93 -12.63 -3.48
CA ARG A 216 -2.01 -13.77 -3.63
C ARG A 216 -1.50 -13.88 -5.06
N GLU A 217 -2.39 -13.87 -6.05
CA GLU A 217 -2.01 -13.93 -7.48
C GLU A 217 -1.05 -12.79 -7.85
N ARG A 218 -1.31 -11.58 -7.36
CA ARG A 218 -0.41 -10.42 -7.54
C ARG A 218 0.96 -10.60 -6.87
N ALA A 219 1.01 -11.25 -5.70
CA ALA A 219 2.28 -11.50 -5.01
C ALA A 219 3.10 -12.60 -5.71
N GLU A 220 2.45 -13.65 -6.21
CA GLU A 220 3.08 -14.70 -7.01
C GLU A 220 3.61 -14.14 -8.35
N GLU A 221 2.85 -13.27 -9.03
CA GLU A 221 3.30 -12.57 -10.23
C GLU A 221 4.52 -11.67 -9.95
N ALA A 222 4.48 -10.91 -8.85
CA ALA A 222 5.58 -10.05 -8.43
C ALA A 222 6.87 -10.84 -8.11
N GLU A 223 6.75 -11.99 -7.44
CA GLU A 223 7.87 -12.90 -7.18
C GLU A 223 8.42 -13.51 -8.48
N GLY A 224 7.54 -13.90 -9.41
CA GLY A 224 7.93 -14.41 -10.73
C GLY A 224 8.73 -13.39 -11.55
N ILE A 225 8.30 -12.13 -11.55
CA ILE A 225 9.02 -11.04 -12.23
C ILE A 225 10.37 -10.78 -11.56
N LEU A 226 10.46 -10.82 -10.23
CA LEU A 226 11.74 -10.67 -9.54
C LEU A 226 12.72 -11.79 -9.91
N HIS A 227 12.26 -13.04 -9.96
CA HIS A 227 13.08 -14.17 -10.41
C HIS A 227 13.52 -14.05 -11.88
N TYR A 228 12.65 -13.53 -12.75
CA TYR A 228 13.03 -13.22 -14.13
C TYR A 228 14.16 -12.18 -14.19
N ARG A 229 14.07 -11.10 -13.40
CA ARG A 229 15.10 -10.05 -13.32
C ARG A 229 16.45 -10.55 -12.76
N LEU A 230 16.42 -11.61 -11.95
CA LEU A 230 17.59 -12.28 -11.40
C LEU A 230 18.20 -13.32 -12.34
N SER A 231 17.45 -13.75 -13.37
CA SER A 231 17.91 -14.80 -14.27
C SER A 231 19.13 -14.34 -15.09
N PRO A 232 20.06 -15.25 -15.45
CA PRO A 232 21.24 -14.90 -16.26
C PRO A 232 20.89 -14.31 -17.64
N HIS A 233 19.68 -14.59 -18.14
CA HIS A 233 19.20 -14.14 -19.45
C HIS A 233 18.64 -12.70 -19.46
N ALA A 234 18.54 -12.02 -18.31
CA ALA A 234 18.06 -10.64 -18.24
C ALA A 234 19.20 -9.62 -18.50
N THR A 235 18.86 -8.54 -19.21
CA THR A 235 19.80 -7.45 -19.50
C THR A 235 20.16 -6.66 -18.24
N LEU A 236 21.36 -6.04 -18.23
CA LEU A 236 21.84 -5.20 -17.12
C LEU A 236 20.86 -4.08 -16.75
N ALA A 237 20.14 -3.53 -17.74
CA ALA A 237 19.14 -2.47 -17.54
C ALA A 237 17.92 -2.90 -16.69
N ILE A 238 17.65 -4.20 -16.58
CA ILE A 238 16.46 -4.78 -15.95
C ILE A 238 16.77 -5.33 -14.54
N ARG A 239 18.03 -5.32 -14.09
CA ARG A 239 18.45 -5.89 -12.80
C ARG A 239 17.69 -5.29 -11.61
N PRO A 240 17.43 -6.09 -10.55
CA PRO A 240 16.68 -5.63 -9.37
C PRO A 240 17.54 -4.76 -8.45
N ASN A 241 16.87 -3.91 -7.68
CA ASN A 241 17.45 -3.13 -6.59
C ASN A 241 16.80 -3.52 -5.26
N THR A 242 17.31 -2.98 -4.16
CA THR A 242 16.75 -3.16 -2.81
C THR A 242 15.26 -2.79 -2.74
N GLU A 243 14.81 -1.77 -3.47
CA GLU A 243 13.38 -1.42 -3.52
C GLU A 243 12.53 -2.48 -4.21
N SER A 244 13.00 -3.10 -5.30
CA SER A 244 12.33 -4.21 -6.00
C SER A 244 12.00 -5.33 -5.02
N PHE A 245 12.98 -5.71 -4.19
CA PHE A 245 12.80 -6.69 -3.13
C PHE A 245 11.78 -6.24 -2.09
N ASN A 246 11.91 -5.01 -1.60
CA ASN A 246 10.98 -4.42 -0.63
C ASN A 246 9.53 -4.35 -1.15
N TYR A 247 9.30 -4.13 -2.45
CA TYR A 247 7.96 -4.16 -3.03
C TYR A 247 7.38 -5.57 -3.03
N VAL A 248 8.18 -6.59 -3.35
CA VAL A 248 7.74 -8.00 -3.34
C VAL A 248 7.50 -8.49 -1.91
N LEU A 249 8.41 -8.19 -0.97
CA LEU A 249 8.23 -8.45 0.47
C LEU A 249 6.94 -7.79 0.99
N ARG A 250 6.68 -6.54 0.58
CA ARG A 250 5.45 -5.82 0.92
C ARG A 250 4.22 -6.49 0.34
N ALA A 251 4.25 -6.93 -0.93
CA ALA A 251 3.14 -7.64 -1.56
C ALA A 251 2.77 -8.91 -0.77
N TRP A 252 3.77 -9.70 -0.38
CA TRP A 252 3.55 -10.91 0.43
C TRP A 252 3.02 -10.61 1.84
N THR A 253 3.51 -9.59 2.53
CA THR A 253 2.99 -9.21 3.86
C THR A 253 1.56 -8.66 3.83
N ARG A 254 1.05 -8.21 2.67
CA ARG A 254 -0.39 -7.89 2.53
C ARG A 254 -1.29 -9.14 2.50
N CYS A 255 -0.76 -10.32 2.17
CA CYS A 255 -1.48 -11.59 2.14
C CYS A 255 -1.75 -12.15 3.54
N ARG A 256 -2.59 -11.48 4.35
CA ARG A 256 -2.81 -11.83 5.77
C ARG A 256 -3.50 -13.17 6.05
N ASN A 257 -3.97 -13.88 5.02
CA ASN A 257 -4.73 -15.12 5.17
C ASN A 257 -3.90 -16.39 4.94
N GLU A 258 -2.66 -16.26 4.49
CA GLU A 258 -1.84 -17.41 4.10
C GLU A 258 -0.67 -17.65 5.06
N ALA A 259 -0.45 -18.92 5.44
CA ALA A 259 0.61 -19.30 6.37
C ALA A 259 1.98 -19.48 5.71
N SER A 260 2.03 -19.59 4.37
CA SER A 260 3.25 -19.71 3.58
C SER A 260 4.04 -18.40 3.49
N VAL A 261 3.38 -17.27 3.78
CA VAL A 261 3.95 -15.90 3.71
C VAL A 261 5.26 -15.82 4.47
N ALA A 262 5.32 -16.32 5.70
CA ALA A 262 6.55 -16.24 6.50
C ALA A 262 7.73 -16.99 5.83
N ALA A 263 7.47 -18.14 5.21
CA ALA A 263 8.53 -18.90 4.53
C ALA A 263 9.00 -18.19 3.26
N ARG A 264 8.07 -17.65 2.45
CA ARG A 264 8.38 -16.90 1.22
C ARG A 264 9.17 -15.62 1.53
N VAL A 265 8.69 -14.82 2.49
CA VAL A 265 9.34 -13.57 2.90
C VAL A 265 10.73 -13.85 3.47
N MET A 266 10.90 -14.89 4.29
CA MET A 266 12.24 -15.26 4.79
C MET A 266 13.18 -15.74 3.67
N ASN A 267 12.70 -16.55 2.73
CA ASN A 267 13.52 -16.99 1.60
C ASN A 267 14.02 -15.81 0.77
N LEU A 268 13.19 -14.80 0.55
CA LEU A 268 13.56 -13.57 -0.16
C LEU A 268 14.62 -12.76 0.59
N VAL A 269 14.48 -12.57 1.91
CA VAL A 269 15.48 -11.86 2.72
C VAL A 269 16.81 -12.63 2.77
N LEU A 270 16.76 -13.96 2.96
CA LEU A 270 17.97 -14.80 2.91
C LEU A 270 18.64 -14.76 1.52
N MET A 271 17.86 -14.60 0.45
CA MET A 271 18.41 -14.45 -0.88
C MET A 271 19.11 -13.10 -1.05
N MET A 272 18.57 -12.01 -0.48
CA MET A 272 19.27 -10.71 -0.43
C MET A 272 20.58 -10.80 0.36
N GLU A 273 20.56 -11.45 1.53
CA GLU A 273 21.79 -11.67 2.33
C GLU A 273 22.83 -12.53 1.59
N ARG A 274 22.38 -13.54 0.85
CA ARG A 274 23.27 -14.36 0.01
C ARG A 274 23.93 -13.53 -1.09
N ILE A 275 23.16 -12.69 -1.79
CA ILE A 275 23.68 -11.80 -2.84
C ILE A 275 24.70 -10.82 -2.25
N GLN A 276 24.38 -10.22 -1.10
CA GLN A 276 25.29 -9.32 -0.38
C GLN A 276 26.58 -10.04 0.04
N LYS A 277 26.47 -11.27 0.57
CA LYS A 277 27.63 -12.06 0.98
C LYS A 277 28.51 -12.45 -0.22
N GLU A 278 27.92 -12.83 -1.34
CA GLU A 278 28.65 -13.10 -2.58
C GLU A 278 29.44 -11.88 -3.04
N PHE A 279 28.88 -10.67 -2.90
CA PHE A 279 29.56 -9.42 -3.22
C PHE A 279 30.74 -9.16 -2.27
N VAL A 280 30.54 -9.21 -0.95
CA VAL A 280 31.61 -8.99 0.03
C VAL A 280 32.76 -9.98 -0.15
N LEU A 281 32.45 -11.27 -0.41
CA LEU A 281 33.47 -12.28 -0.67
C LEU A 281 34.22 -12.09 -2.00
N ALA A 282 33.61 -11.43 -2.98
CA ALA A 282 34.27 -11.11 -4.25
C ALA A 282 35.24 -9.92 -4.08
N ASP A 283 34.83 -8.91 -3.31
CA ASP A 283 35.63 -7.74 -2.95
C ASP A 283 36.89 -8.15 -2.16
N GLU A 284 36.73 -9.01 -1.15
CA GLU A 284 37.86 -9.54 -0.36
C GLU A 284 38.88 -10.36 -1.18
N LYS A 285 38.45 -10.96 -2.30
CA LYS A 285 39.31 -11.78 -3.17
C LYS A 285 40.06 -10.98 -4.23
N GLY A 286 39.86 -9.66 -4.30
CA GLY A 286 40.50 -8.80 -5.30
C GLY A 286 40.14 -9.16 -6.75
N VAL A 287 38.98 -9.80 -6.96
CA VAL A 287 38.40 -9.98 -8.29
C VAL A 287 37.90 -8.62 -8.75
N ASP A 288 38.21 -8.21 -9.98
CA ASP A 288 37.86 -6.90 -10.52
C ASP A 288 36.34 -6.65 -10.42
N VAL A 289 35.93 -5.91 -9.39
CA VAL A 289 34.52 -5.71 -8.98
C VAL A 289 33.78 -4.78 -9.95
N ASP A 290 34.54 -4.03 -10.75
CA ASP A 290 34.04 -3.10 -11.76
C ASP A 290 33.78 -3.76 -13.12
N GLY A 291 34.05 -5.07 -13.27
CA GLY A 291 33.53 -5.85 -14.39
C GLY A 291 32.00 -5.89 -14.33
N ASP A 292 31.34 -5.57 -15.44
CA ASP A 292 29.88 -5.35 -15.61
C ASP A 292 28.92 -6.35 -14.91
N ASP A 293 29.39 -7.51 -14.46
CA ASP A 293 28.57 -8.59 -13.90
C ASP A 293 28.33 -8.50 -12.37
N LEU A 294 29.11 -7.71 -11.61
CA LEU A 294 29.03 -7.64 -10.13
C LEU A 294 28.56 -6.28 -9.58
N SER A 295 28.66 -5.20 -10.35
CA SER A 295 28.35 -3.84 -9.91
C SER A 295 26.91 -3.67 -9.40
N TRP A 296 25.95 -4.34 -10.03
CA TRP A 296 24.53 -4.29 -9.65
C TRP A 296 24.24 -5.00 -8.32
N LYS A 297 25.06 -5.98 -7.90
CA LYS A 297 24.90 -6.67 -6.61
C LYS A 297 25.15 -5.73 -5.42
N ARG A 298 25.96 -4.69 -5.60
CA ARG A 298 26.19 -3.63 -4.59
C ARG A 298 24.89 -2.91 -4.19
N ASN A 299 23.92 -2.83 -5.09
CA ASN A 299 22.67 -2.10 -4.88
C ASN A 299 21.60 -2.95 -4.15
N ILE A 300 21.94 -4.18 -3.75
CA ILE A 300 21.05 -5.14 -3.09
C ILE A 300 21.58 -5.42 -1.69
N SER A 301 21.13 -4.63 -0.71
CA SER A 301 21.40 -4.84 0.71
C SER A 301 20.07 -4.95 1.47
N PRO A 302 19.91 -5.91 2.39
CA PRO A 302 18.76 -5.94 3.28
C PRO A 302 18.73 -4.67 4.14
N ASP A 303 17.66 -3.89 4.02
CA ASP A 303 17.45 -2.69 4.82
C ASP A 303 16.58 -2.96 6.05
N THR A 304 16.46 -1.95 6.92
CA THR A 304 15.53 -1.99 8.06
C THR A 304 14.10 -2.37 7.64
N LYS A 305 13.64 -1.93 6.45
CA LYS A 305 12.30 -2.26 5.94
C LYS A 305 12.17 -3.74 5.59
N SER A 306 13.20 -4.35 5.00
CA SER A 306 13.24 -5.76 4.64
C SER A 306 13.08 -6.66 5.87
N TYR A 307 13.86 -6.38 6.93
CA TYR A 307 13.77 -7.15 8.18
C TYR A 307 12.47 -6.91 8.95
N THR A 308 11.94 -5.68 8.95
CA THR A 308 10.63 -5.41 9.57
C THR A 308 9.47 -6.09 8.82
N MET A 309 9.55 -6.23 7.49
CA MET A 309 8.59 -7.03 6.72
C MET A 309 8.75 -8.54 6.99
N ALA A 310 9.97 -9.04 7.18
CA ALA A 310 10.21 -10.40 7.62
C ALA A 310 9.57 -10.70 8.98
N LEU A 311 9.72 -9.76 9.92
CA LEU A 311 9.09 -9.79 11.23
C LEU A 311 7.56 -9.79 11.12
N ASP A 312 6.94 -8.94 10.28
CA ASP A 312 5.48 -8.95 10.06
C ASP A 312 5.01 -10.27 9.41
N GLY A 313 5.81 -10.85 8.51
CA GLY A 313 5.54 -12.16 7.90
C GLY A 313 5.35 -13.28 8.94
N TRP A 314 6.25 -13.37 9.93
CA TRP A 314 6.11 -14.31 11.05
C TRP A 314 4.89 -14.02 11.93
N ILE A 315 4.60 -12.75 12.18
CA ILE A 315 3.44 -12.32 12.97
C ILE A 315 2.12 -12.66 12.28
N ILE A 316 2.04 -12.54 10.96
CA ILE A 316 0.87 -12.96 10.18
C ILE A 316 0.65 -14.46 10.35
N LYS A 317 1.71 -15.26 10.21
CA LYS A 317 1.65 -16.71 10.41
C LYS A 317 1.23 -17.07 11.85
N ALA A 318 1.78 -16.40 12.86
CA ALA A 318 1.40 -16.54 14.25
C ALA A 318 -0.09 -16.23 14.46
N GLY A 319 -0.59 -15.14 13.87
CA GLY A 319 -1.98 -14.73 13.95
C GLY A 319 -2.96 -15.72 13.32
N ILE A 320 -2.61 -16.33 12.19
CA ILE A 320 -3.44 -17.37 11.54
C ILE A 320 -3.51 -18.62 12.43
N LYS A 321 -2.37 -19.08 12.95
CA LYS A 321 -2.28 -20.23 13.86
C LYS A 321 -3.08 -19.98 15.14
N ALA A 322 -2.93 -18.80 15.74
CA ALA A 322 -3.68 -18.37 16.92
C ALA A 322 -5.19 -18.36 16.71
N LYS A 323 -5.67 -17.85 15.56
CA LYS A 323 -7.10 -17.86 15.21
C LYS A 323 -7.63 -19.29 15.08
N LYS A 324 -6.91 -20.17 14.37
CA LYS A 324 -7.29 -21.59 14.22
C LYS A 324 -7.35 -22.30 15.58
N TRP A 325 -6.31 -22.08 16.41
CA TRP A 325 -6.22 -22.62 17.75
C TRP A 325 -7.38 -22.16 18.65
N ARG A 326 -7.67 -20.85 18.67
CA ARG A 326 -8.81 -20.29 19.42
C ARG A 326 -10.14 -20.91 18.98
N SER A 327 -10.38 -21.01 17.67
CA SER A 327 -11.60 -21.60 17.13
C SER A 327 -11.75 -23.09 17.45
N TYR A 328 -10.65 -23.83 17.54
CA TYR A 328 -10.66 -25.23 18.00
C TYR A 328 -10.94 -25.31 19.51
N ARG A 329 -10.27 -24.49 20.33
CA ARG A 329 -10.45 -24.45 21.78
C ARG A 329 -11.89 -24.09 22.18
N ILE A 330 -12.49 -23.10 21.53
CA ILE A 330 -13.90 -22.73 21.77
C ILE A 330 -14.84 -23.89 21.38
N ARG A 331 -14.60 -24.56 20.26
CA ARG A 331 -15.40 -25.74 19.86
C ARG A 331 -15.28 -26.88 20.86
N ALA A 332 -14.08 -27.15 21.36
CA ALA A 332 -13.85 -28.15 22.40
C ALA A 332 -14.59 -27.81 23.70
N LEU A 333 -14.52 -26.54 24.15
CA LEU A 333 -15.25 -26.08 25.33
C LEU A 333 -16.78 -26.17 25.16
N ASN A 334 -17.31 -25.80 23.99
CA ASN A 334 -18.73 -25.92 23.71
C ASN A 334 -19.18 -27.38 23.65
N SER A 335 -18.36 -28.29 23.11
CA SER A 335 -18.64 -29.72 23.13
C SER A 335 -18.65 -30.29 24.54
N LEU A 336 -17.70 -29.88 25.40
CA LEU A 336 -17.69 -30.24 26.83
C LEU A 336 -18.92 -29.70 27.57
N LYS A 337 -19.30 -28.44 27.31
CA LYS A 337 -20.50 -27.84 27.90
C LYS A 337 -21.77 -28.58 27.46
N ASN A 338 -21.86 -28.97 26.19
CA ASN A 338 -22.99 -29.74 25.68
C ASN A 338 -23.04 -31.15 26.29
N ALA A 339 -21.88 -31.81 26.45
CA ALA A 339 -21.78 -33.11 27.12
C ALA A 339 -22.17 -33.04 28.61
N ASN A 340 -21.75 -31.99 29.32
CA ASN A 340 -22.17 -31.76 30.70
C ASN A 340 -23.67 -31.43 30.82
N ASN A 341 -24.23 -30.67 29.87
CA ASN A 341 -25.67 -30.40 29.84
C ASN A 341 -26.51 -31.66 29.53
N GLN A 342 -25.97 -32.59 28.75
CA GLN A 342 -26.60 -33.90 28.51
C GLN A 342 -26.52 -34.79 29.75
N ARG A 343 -25.35 -34.86 30.42
CA ARG A 343 -25.20 -35.57 31.71
C ARG A 343 -26.01 -34.96 32.84
N GLY A 344 -26.27 -33.65 32.82
CA GLY A 344 -27.15 -32.98 33.77
C GLY A 344 -28.64 -33.33 33.62
N ARG A 345 -29.05 -33.97 32.50
CA ARG A 345 -30.41 -34.51 32.32
C ARG A 345 -30.54 -35.98 32.72
N GLU A 346 -29.43 -36.70 32.85
CA GLU A 346 -29.36 -38.09 33.29
C GLU A 346 -28.77 -38.12 34.71
N SER A 347 -29.62 -37.97 35.73
CA SER A 347 -29.15 -37.94 37.12
C SER A 347 -28.54 -39.27 37.57
N SER A 348 -27.40 -39.14 38.23
CA SER A 348 -26.72 -40.06 39.15
C SER A 348 -25.91 -41.23 38.54
N GLY A 349 -24.58 -41.15 38.72
CA GLY A 349 -23.68 -42.30 38.68
C GLY A 349 -22.44 -42.08 37.82
N GLY A 350 -21.32 -41.72 38.45
CA GLY A 350 -19.99 -41.87 37.86
C GLY A 350 -19.12 -40.62 37.87
N SER A 351 -18.58 -40.31 39.05
CA SER A 351 -17.36 -39.49 39.16
C SER A 351 -16.19 -40.24 38.53
N SER A 352 -15.85 -39.88 37.29
CA SER A 352 -14.51 -40.06 36.75
C SER A 352 -14.19 -38.81 35.98
N GLU A 353 -13.43 -37.93 36.62
CA GLU A 353 -12.67 -36.86 35.97
C GLU A 353 -11.75 -37.51 34.95
N ARG A 354 -12.23 -37.73 33.73
CA ARG A 354 -11.34 -37.80 32.58
C ARG A 354 -10.85 -36.37 32.37
N SER A 355 -9.79 -36.01 33.09
CA SER A 355 -8.83 -35.01 32.63
C SER A 355 -8.35 -35.50 31.26
N ALA A 356 -9.10 -35.14 30.22
CA ALA A 356 -8.69 -35.38 28.86
C ALA A 356 -7.40 -34.60 28.70
N ASP A 357 -6.30 -35.36 28.71
CA ASP A 357 -4.95 -34.90 28.52
C ASP A 357 -4.85 -34.39 27.08
N PHE A 358 -5.33 -33.15 26.88
CA PHE A 358 -5.26 -32.40 25.63
C PHE A 358 -3.83 -31.89 25.37
N SER A 359 -2.85 -32.35 26.14
CA SER A 359 -1.44 -31.96 26.05
C SER A 359 -0.84 -32.21 24.67
N HIS A 360 -1.27 -33.26 23.97
CA HIS A 360 -0.70 -33.65 22.68
C HIS A 360 -1.16 -32.80 21.47
N VAL A 361 -2.17 -31.93 21.62
CA VAL A 361 -2.66 -31.03 20.54
C VAL A 361 -2.11 -29.60 20.72
N LEU A 362 -1.23 -29.36 21.71
CA LEU A 362 -0.83 -28.03 22.18
C LEU A 362 0.41 -27.40 21.51
N HIS A 363 1.03 -28.02 20.51
CA HIS A 363 2.27 -27.44 19.96
C HIS A 363 2.09 -26.32 18.93
N ASP A 364 0.87 -26.02 18.47
CA ASP A 364 0.65 -25.00 17.42
C ASP A 364 0.00 -23.70 17.93
N GLU A 365 0.52 -23.18 19.03
CA GLU A 365 0.00 -21.96 19.65
C GLU A 365 0.38 -20.67 18.92
N GLY A 366 1.27 -20.71 17.92
CA GLY A 366 1.79 -19.49 17.29
C GLY A 366 2.85 -18.77 18.14
N SER A 367 3.12 -19.23 19.36
CA SER A 367 4.12 -18.65 20.27
C SER A 367 5.54 -18.82 19.71
N ASN A 368 5.84 -19.97 19.11
CA ASN A 368 7.14 -20.25 18.47
C ASN A 368 7.40 -19.30 17.29
N GLU A 369 6.36 -18.95 16.52
CA GLU A 369 6.47 -17.96 15.44
C GLU A 369 6.73 -16.55 15.98
N MET A 370 6.13 -16.18 17.11
CA MET A 370 6.41 -14.90 17.76
C MET A 370 7.83 -14.84 18.33
N GLU A 371 8.34 -15.94 18.89
CA GLU A 371 9.73 -16.02 19.34
C GLU A 371 10.70 -15.88 18.17
N LYS A 372 10.38 -16.45 16.99
CA LYS A 372 11.14 -16.19 15.77
C LYS A 372 11.11 -14.71 15.37
N ALA A 373 9.96 -14.05 15.47
CA ALA A 373 9.87 -12.62 15.24
C ALA A 373 10.75 -11.82 16.22
N GLU A 374 10.84 -12.22 17.49
CA GLU A 374 11.76 -11.62 18.47
C GLU A 374 13.22 -11.87 18.13
N THR A 375 13.59 -13.06 17.63
CA THR A 375 14.97 -13.32 17.19
C THR A 375 15.38 -12.44 16.01
N ILE A 376 14.47 -12.13 15.09
CA ILE A 376 14.74 -11.19 13.99
C ILE A 376 14.99 -9.79 14.54
N LEU A 377 14.20 -9.33 15.53
CA LEU A 377 14.43 -8.02 16.13
C LEU A 377 15.78 -7.96 16.87
N LYS A 378 16.16 -9.02 17.58
CA LYS A 378 17.51 -9.14 18.19
C LYS A 378 18.61 -9.10 17.14
N TYR A 379 18.41 -9.78 16.01
CA TYR A 379 19.33 -9.74 14.89
C TYR A 379 19.50 -8.32 14.30
N ILE A 380 18.40 -7.55 14.19
CA ILE A 380 18.46 -6.13 13.79
C ILE A 380 19.31 -5.31 14.78
N HIS A 381 19.19 -5.55 16.09
CA HIS A 381 20.03 -4.90 17.10
C HIS A 381 21.50 -5.28 17.00
N ASP A 382 21.77 -6.56 16.75
CA ASP A 382 23.15 -7.04 16.55
C ASP A 382 23.79 -6.38 15.32
N LEU A 383 23.04 -6.22 14.22
CA LEU A 383 23.48 -5.53 13.01
C LEU A 383 23.73 -4.02 13.25
N ASP A 384 22.85 -3.34 14.00
CA ASP A 384 23.01 -1.93 14.37
C ASP A 384 24.28 -1.74 15.24
N ARG A 385 24.54 -2.67 16.17
CA ARG A 385 25.76 -2.67 17.00
C ARG A 385 27.04 -2.90 16.20
N ILE A 386 26.98 -3.71 15.13
CA ILE A 386 28.11 -3.94 14.20
C ILE A 386 28.37 -2.70 13.33
N GLY A 387 27.40 -1.77 13.22
CA GLY A 387 27.55 -0.52 12.50
C GLY A 387 27.09 -0.58 11.04
N HIS A 388 26.22 -1.53 10.67
CA HIS A 388 25.59 -1.53 9.35
C HIS A 388 24.64 -0.33 9.21
N SER A 389 25.03 0.70 8.45
CA SER A 389 24.31 1.98 8.32
C SER A 389 22.86 1.88 7.88
N ASP A 390 22.50 0.80 7.16
CA ASP A 390 21.18 0.63 6.53
C ASP A 390 20.16 -0.09 7.45
N VAL A 391 20.64 -0.64 8.57
CA VAL A 391 19.85 -1.48 9.49
C VAL A 391 19.89 -0.88 10.90
N ARG A 392 18.74 -0.36 11.35
CA ARG A 392 18.57 0.17 12.71
C ARG A 392 17.28 -0.33 13.34
N ALA A 393 17.33 -0.62 14.63
CA ALA A 393 16.11 -0.90 15.39
C ALA A 393 15.26 0.38 15.50
N THR A 394 14.09 0.36 14.86
CA THR A 394 13.16 1.49 14.82
C THR A 394 11.88 1.20 15.59
N VAL A 395 11.17 2.25 16.02
CA VAL A 395 9.84 2.16 16.64
C VAL A 395 8.88 1.29 15.82
N ILE A 396 8.97 1.34 14.48
CA ILE A 396 8.13 0.55 13.56
C ILE A 396 8.35 -0.96 13.79
N GLY A 397 9.58 -1.42 13.98
CA GLY A 397 9.86 -2.83 14.25
C GLY A 397 9.23 -3.30 15.57
N TYR A 398 9.38 -2.49 16.61
CA TYR A 398 8.79 -2.76 17.92
C TYR A 398 7.26 -2.71 17.90
N ASN A 399 6.66 -1.70 17.27
CA ASN A 399 5.20 -1.58 17.12
C ASN A 399 4.63 -2.76 16.35
N THR A 400 5.35 -3.23 15.32
CA THR A 400 4.95 -4.42 14.56
C THR A 400 4.92 -5.63 15.49
N LEU A 401 5.97 -5.86 16.28
CA LEU A 401 6.06 -6.94 17.28
C LEU A 401 4.96 -6.86 18.35
N LEU A 402 4.76 -5.68 18.95
CA LEU A 402 3.70 -5.42 19.94
C LEU A 402 2.32 -5.66 19.34
N SER A 403 2.08 -5.23 18.09
CA SER A 403 0.82 -5.51 17.39
C SER A 403 0.60 -7.00 17.16
N GLY A 404 1.67 -7.78 16.97
CA GLY A 404 1.64 -9.23 16.87
C GLY A 404 1.24 -9.89 18.19
N TRP A 405 1.87 -9.51 19.29
CA TRP A 405 1.50 -9.99 20.62
C TRP A 405 0.07 -9.60 21.00
N ALA A 406 -0.37 -8.38 20.67
CA ALA A 406 -1.76 -7.94 20.87
C ALA A 406 -2.78 -8.74 20.04
N ARG A 407 -2.40 -9.24 18.86
CA ARG A 407 -3.24 -10.18 18.06
C ARG A 407 -3.27 -11.58 18.67
N LEU A 408 -2.18 -12.00 19.30
CA LEU A 408 -2.06 -13.30 19.98
C LEU A 408 -2.77 -13.32 21.33
N ALA A 409 -2.93 -12.15 21.97
CA ALA A 409 -3.63 -11.98 23.23
C ALA A 409 -5.08 -12.47 23.13
N ASN A 410 -5.42 -13.45 23.97
CA ASN A 410 -6.73 -14.07 24.07
C ASN A 410 -7.00 -14.44 25.53
N GLU A 411 -8.26 -14.73 25.83
CA GLU A 411 -8.76 -15.13 27.16
C GLU A 411 -7.99 -16.31 27.76
N PHE A 412 -7.54 -17.24 26.91
CA PHE A 412 -6.83 -18.45 27.34
C PHE A 412 -5.32 -18.26 27.57
N ARG A 413 -4.79 -17.04 27.37
CA ARG A 413 -3.33 -16.79 27.39
C ARG A 413 -2.96 -15.60 28.26
N PRO A 414 -2.79 -15.83 29.58
CA PRO A 414 -2.55 -14.74 30.50
C PRO A 414 -1.12 -14.16 30.46
N THR A 415 -0.17 -14.89 29.89
CA THR A 415 1.26 -14.51 29.84
C THR A 415 1.60 -13.53 28.73
N ILE A 416 0.74 -13.37 27.72
CA ILE A 416 1.00 -12.56 26.52
C ILE A 416 1.05 -11.04 26.82
N PRO A 417 0.14 -10.47 27.62
CA PRO A 417 0.21 -9.05 27.98
C PRO A 417 1.48 -8.72 28.77
N LEU A 418 1.95 -9.63 29.64
CA LEU A 418 3.19 -9.45 30.39
C LEU A 418 4.41 -9.39 29.47
N LYS A 419 4.47 -10.23 28.43
CA LYS A 419 5.52 -10.14 27.40
C LYS A 419 5.45 -8.81 26.64
N SER A 420 4.26 -8.36 26.29
CA SER A 420 4.05 -7.07 25.60
C SER A 420 4.48 -5.88 26.48
N GLU A 421 4.17 -5.95 27.77
CA GLU A 421 4.57 -4.96 28.77
C GLU A 421 6.09 -4.91 28.95
N LYS A 422 6.75 -6.08 29.01
CA LYS A 422 8.21 -6.17 29.06
C LYS A 422 8.85 -5.48 27.86
N ILE A 423 8.37 -5.74 26.64
CA ILE A 423 8.89 -5.11 25.43
C ILE A 423 8.72 -3.58 25.48
N LEU A 424 7.59 -3.09 25.98
CA LEU A 424 7.36 -1.64 26.15
C LEU A 424 8.32 -1.03 27.18
N HIS A 425 8.58 -1.72 28.29
CA HIS A 425 9.60 -1.29 29.25
C HIS A 425 11.00 -1.26 28.64
N ASP A 426 11.36 -2.27 27.84
CA ASP A 426 12.63 -2.32 27.13
C ASP A 426 12.75 -1.12 26.15
N MET A 427 11.68 -0.74 25.46
CA MET A 427 11.65 0.46 24.60
C MET A 427 11.86 1.76 25.38
N ILE A 428 11.22 1.90 26.55
CA ILE A 428 11.39 3.08 27.42
C ILE A 428 12.85 3.17 27.88
N ALA A 429 13.43 2.05 28.34
CA ALA A 429 14.82 2.01 28.79
C ALA A 429 15.80 2.36 27.65
N LEU A 430 15.55 1.90 26.42
CA LEU A 430 16.35 2.26 25.25
C LEU A 430 16.24 3.75 24.89
N ALA A 431 15.05 4.34 25.06
CA ALA A 431 14.84 5.77 24.85
C ALA A 431 15.60 6.61 25.88
N GLU A 432 15.56 6.20 27.16
CA GLU A 432 16.30 6.82 28.26
C GLU A 432 17.83 6.73 28.06
N GLN A 433 18.32 5.62 27.46
CA GLN A 433 19.72 5.43 27.07
C GLN A 433 20.15 6.30 25.86
N GLY A 434 19.25 7.11 25.30
CA GLY A 434 19.52 8.04 24.21
C GLY A 434 19.15 7.54 22.81
N ASN A 435 18.62 6.31 22.67
CA ASN A 435 18.15 5.82 21.38
C ASN A 435 16.74 6.32 21.05
N LYS A 436 16.67 7.58 20.59
CA LYS A 436 15.40 8.23 20.18
C LYS A 436 14.65 7.49 19.07
N ASN A 437 15.33 6.67 18.27
CA ASN A 437 14.70 5.92 17.18
C ASN A 437 13.89 4.71 17.65
N ALA A 438 14.06 4.29 18.90
CA ALA A 438 13.30 3.22 19.54
C ALA A 438 12.30 3.74 20.58
N ALA A 439 12.13 5.07 20.68
CA ALA A 439 11.24 5.69 21.65
C ALA A 439 9.77 5.27 21.41
N PRO A 440 9.04 4.85 22.47
CA PRO A 440 7.67 4.39 22.32
C PRO A 440 6.74 5.52 21.88
N ASP A 441 5.86 5.21 20.94
CA ASP A 441 4.83 6.12 20.46
C ASP A 441 3.44 5.73 21.00
N VAL A 442 2.42 6.54 20.68
CA VAL A 442 1.02 6.26 21.06
C VAL A 442 0.60 4.87 20.60
N THR A 443 1.09 4.39 19.46
CA THR A 443 0.75 3.07 18.93
C THR A 443 1.39 1.93 19.72
N SER A 444 2.59 2.13 20.28
CA SER A 444 3.25 1.20 21.19
C SER A 444 2.40 0.96 22.45
N PHE A 445 1.98 2.05 23.10
CA PHE A 445 1.13 1.98 24.30
C PHE A 445 -0.24 1.38 23.97
N ASN A 446 -0.88 1.82 22.90
CA ASN A 446 -2.16 1.29 22.44
C ASN A 446 -2.09 -0.22 22.17
N ALA A 447 -0.99 -0.73 21.62
CA ALA A 447 -0.81 -2.16 21.39
C ALA A 447 -0.77 -2.96 22.71
N VAL A 448 -0.08 -2.45 23.75
CA VAL A 448 -0.03 -3.09 25.07
C VAL A 448 -1.39 -3.05 25.78
N ILE A 449 -2.06 -1.89 25.79
CA ILE A 449 -3.41 -1.74 26.36
C ILE A 449 -4.38 -2.69 25.65
N LYS A 450 -4.31 -2.78 24.32
CA LYS A 450 -5.12 -3.72 23.53
C LYS A 450 -4.83 -5.19 23.86
N ALA A 451 -3.58 -5.52 24.17
CA ALA A 451 -3.22 -6.87 24.59
C ALA A 451 -3.85 -7.21 25.94
N TRP A 452 -3.77 -6.31 26.93
CA TRP A 452 -4.42 -6.45 28.23
C TRP A 452 -5.95 -6.53 28.13
N GLY A 453 -6.59 -5.65 27.35
CA GLY A 453 -8.04 -5.65 27.18
C GLY A 453 -8.60 -6.98 26.64
N ARG A 454 -7.81 -7.73 25.86
CA ARG A 454 -8.22 -8.99 25.23
C ARG A 454 -8.11 -10.24 26.11
N THR A 455 -7.35 -10.21 27.19
CA THR A 455 -7.11 -11.40 28.01
C THR A 455 -8.20 -11.69 29.05
N LYS A 456 -9.21 -10.82 29.19
CA LYS A 456 -10.35 -10.97 30.12
C LYS A 456 -9.96 -11.45 31.54
N GLN A 457 -8.78 -11.07 32.02
CA GLN A 457 -8.37 -11.31 33.40
C GLN A 457 -9.06 -10.31 34.32
N ALA A 458 -9.24 -10.66 35.60
CA ALA A 458 -9.85 -9.75 36.58
C ALA A 458 -9.13 -8.39 36.69
N ASN A 459 -7.80 -8.37 36.56
CA ASN A 459 -6.99 -7.14 36.67
C ASN A 459 -6.73 -6.44 35.33
N ASN A 460 -7.35 -6.88 34.23
CA ASN A 460 -7.03 -6.35 32.90
C ASN A 460 -7.36 -4.85 32.78
N ALA A 461 -8.52 -4.42 33.27
CA ALA A 461 -9.00 -3.05 33.17
C ALA A 461 -8.15 -2.10 34.02
N LEU A 462 -7.79 -2.51 35.24
CA LEU A 462 -6.88 -1.76 36.12
C LEU A 462 -5.50 -1.60 35.50
N ARG A 463 -4.98 -2.62 34.80
CA ARG A 463 -3.69 -2.52 34.09
C ARG A 463 -3.77 -1.63 32.85
N CYS A 464 -4.87 -1.67 32.10
CA CYS A 464 -5.12 -0.71 31.03
C CYS A 464 -5.13 0.73 31.57
N GLU A 465 -5.85 0.95 32.68
CA GLU A 465 -5.93 2.26 33.32
C GLU A 465 -4.56 2.72 33.85
N PHE A 466 -3.77 1.83 34.46
CA PHE A 466 -2.41 2.16 34.90
C PHE A 466 -1.56 2.77 33.77
N TRP A 467 -1.58 2.18 32.58
CA TRP A 467 -0.85 2.69 31.43
C TRP A 467 -1.41 4.01 30.90
N LEU A 468 -2.74 4.16 30.85
CA LEU A 468 -3.39 5.43 30.50
C LEU A 468 -3.01 6.55 31.47
N ARG A 469 -3.08 6.30 32.78
CA ARG A 469 -2.71 7.25 33.85
C ARG A 469 -1.26 7.68 33.74
N ARG A 470 -0.38 6.74 33.40
CA ARG A 470 1.03 7.02 33.15
C ARG A 470 1.21 7.93 31.93
N MET A 471 0.52 7.66 30.81
CA MET A 471 0.53 8.52 29.63
C MET A 471 -0.03 9.91 29.88
N ILE A 472 -1.04 10.06 30.76
CA ILE A 472 -1.59 11.38 31.13
C ILE A 472 -0.58 12.17 31.97
N ARG A 473 0.07 11.52 32.95
CA ARG A 473 1.00 12.17 33.88
C ARG A 473 2.34 12.52 33.24
N GLU A 474 2.89 11.59 32.47
CA GLU A 474 4.23 11.69 31.88
C GLU A 474 4.17 12.12 30.40
N GLY A 475 2.98 12.27 29.83
CA GLY A 475 2.77 12.62 28.42
C GLY A 475 3.42 13.95 28.03
N GLY A 476 4.36 13.89 27.10
CA GLY A 476 5.15 15.05 26.65
C GLY A 476 6.49 15.22 27.38
N THR A 477 6.80 14.37 28.36
CA THR A 477 8.10 14.30 29.06
C THR A 477 8.64 12.86 29.03
N ASN A 478 9.94 12.65 29.22
CA ASN A 478 10.56 11.31 29.33
C ASN A 478 10.25 10.32 28.18
N PHE A 479 10.16 10.80 26.93
CA PHE A 479 9.89 9.96 25.75
C PHE A 479 8.57 9.19 25.79
N ILE A 480 7.59 9.67 26.57
CA ILE A 480 6.24 9.10 26.67
C ILE A 480 5.26 9.97 25.88
N ALA A 481 4.49 9.32 25.01
CA ALA A 481 3.52 9.99 24.17
C ALA A 481 2.23 10.32 24.95
N LYS A 482 1.61 11.46 24.60
CA LYS A 482 0.29 11.84 25.11
C LYS A 482 -0.78 10.83 24.64
N PRO A 483 -1.82 10.56 25.45
CA PRO A 483 -2.90 9.67 25.05
C PRO A 483 -3.73 10.27 23.91
N ASP A 484 -4.26 9.41 23.05
CA ASP A 484 -5.16 9.76 21.96
C ASP A 484 -6.58 9.22 22.23
N VAL A 485 -7.57 9.63 21.44
CA VAL A 485 -8.96 9.11 21.47
C VAL A 485 -8.96 7.58 21.45
N SER A 486 -8.09 7.00 20.63
CA SER A 486 -7.92 5.55 20.51
C SER A 486 -7.45 4.88 21.81
N THR A 487 -6.61 5.55 22.61
CA THR A 487 -6.12 5.06 23.91
C THR A 487 -7.25 4.97 24.92
N PHE A 488 -8.06 6.02 25.04
CA PHE A 488 -9.25 6.04 25.91
C PHE A 488 -10.26 4.97 25.50
N ASN A 489 -10.54 4.87 24.19
CA ASN A 489 -11.46 3.87 23.64
C ASN A 489 -11.04 2.43 23.96
N LEU A 490 -9.73 2.12 23.95
CA LEU A 490 -9.21 0.81 24.33
C LEU A 490 -9.34 0.52 25.82
N CYS A 491 -9.14 1.51 26.70
CA CYS A 491 -9.38 1.36 28.13
C CYS A 491 -10.87 1.15 28.43
N MET A 492 -11.75 1.92 27.79
CA MET A 492 -13.21 1.74 27.88
C MET A 492 -13.64 0.35 27.43
N ASP A 493 -13.07 -0.18 26.34
CA ASP A 493 -13.32 -1.57 25.89
C ASP A 493 -12.90 -2.61 26.95
N ALA A 494 -11.85 -2.35 27.74
CA ALA A 494 -11.46 -3.24 28.82
C ALA A 494 -12.48 -3.22 29.97
N HIS A 495 -12.94 -2.05 30.41
CA HIS A 495 -13.98 -1.92 31.45
C HIS A 495 -15.34 -2.44 30.99
N LEU A 496 -15.69 -2.29 29.70
CA LEU A 496 -16.87 -2.90 29.07
C LEU A 496 -16.89 -4.43 29.17
N ASN A 497 -15.73 -5.06 29.08
CA ASN A 497 -15.62 -6.51 29.23
C ASN A 497 -15.83 -6.94 30.70
N VAL A 498 -15.33 -6.14 31.65
CA VAL A 498 -15.53 -6.35 33.10
C VAL A 498 -16.98 -6.09 33.51
N GLY A 499 -17.66 -5.16 32.84
CA GLY A 499 -19.04 -4.75 33.15
C GLY A 499 -19.12 -3.55 34.11
N ASP A 500 -18.08 -2.72 34.16
CA ASP A 500 -18.04 -1.53 35.01
C ASP A 500 -18.48 -0.28 34.20
N ALA A 501 -19.79 -0.03 34.16
CA ALA A 501 -20.35 1.07 33.35
C ALA A 501 -20.02 2.46 33.91
N LEU A 502 -20.00 2.61 35.25
CA LEU A 502 -19.67 3.86 35.93
C LEU A 502 -18.26 4.32 35.56
N ARG A 503 -17.28 3.42 35.59
CA ARG A 503 -15.91 3.76 35.24
C ARG A 503 -15.75 4.17 33.78
N VAL A 504 -16.53 3.55 32.88
CA VAL A 504 -16.53 3.92 31.45
C VAL A 504 -17.08 5.33 31.25
N GLU A 505 -18.11 5.71 32.00
CA GLU A 505 -18.64 7.08 32.02
C GLU A 505 -17.62 8.09 32.58
N ASP A 506 -16.99 7.78 33.70
CA ASP A 506 -15.95 8.64 34.29
C ASP A 506 -14.81 8.93 33.29
N LEU A 507 -14.39 7.91 32.53
CA LEU A 507 -13.34 8.06 31.53
C LEU A 507 -13.76 8.98 30.38
N LEU A 508 -15.05 9.00 30.00
CA LEU A 508 -15.56 9.94 28.99
C LEU A 508 -15.57 11.37 29.54
N ILE A 509 -16.01 11.55 30.78
CA ILE A 509 -16.02 12.86 31.44
C ILE A 509 -14.59 13.39 31.58
N GLU A 510 -13.65 12.52 31.96
CA GLU A 510 -12.24 12.87 32.05
C GLU A 510 -11.66 13.28 30.69
N MET A 511 -12.01 12.55 29.62
CA MET A 511 -11.60 12.90 28.26
C MET A 511 -12.11 14.29 27.85
N ASP A 512 -13.40 14.58 28.08
CA ASP A 512 -14.01 15.89 27.80
C ASP A 512 -13.37 17.02 28.65
N ALA A 513 -12.97 16.72 29.89
CA ALA A 513 -12.33 17.68 30.80
C ALA A 513 -10.87 18.01 30.43
N THR A 514 -10.16 17.09 29.77
CA THR A 514 -8.73 17.30 29.44
C THR A 514 -8.48 18.31 28.32
N ASN A 515 -9.51 18.78 27.59
CA ASN A 515 -9.48 19.74 26.46
C ASN A 515 -8.55 19.37 25.26
N ASP A 516 -7.54 18.53 25.46
CA ASP A 516 -6.56 18.08 24.45
C ASP A 516 -7.15 16.98 23.53
N VAL A 517 -8.21 16.27 23.97
CA VAL A 517 -8.75 15.10 23.25
C VAL A 517 -10.28 15.18 23.17
N SER A 518 -10.83 15.41 21.97
CA SER A 518 -12.29 15.47 21.77
C SER A 518 -12.92 14.07 21.62
N PRO A 519 -13.98 13.74 22.39
CA PRO A 519 -14.73 12.49 22.25
C PRO A 519 -15.31 12.29 20.85
N ASN A 520 -15.18 11.08 20.30
CA ASN A 520 -15.79 10.73 19.01
C ASN A 520 -17.11 9.96 19.19
N SER A 521 -17.86 9.75 18.11
CA SER A 521 -19.13 8.99 18.14
C SER A 521 -18.94 7.55 18.66
N GLU A 522 -17.77 6.95 18.46
CA GLU A 522 -17.42 5.63 18.99
C GLU A 522 -17.31 5.65 20.52
N THR A 523 -16.69 6.68 21.10
CA THR A 523 -16.53 6.86 22.55
C THR A 523 -17.89 6.95 23.24
N TYR A 524 -18.81 7.78 22.72
CA TYR A 524 -20.19 7.84 23.22
C TYR A 524 -20.93 6.51 23.05
N SER A 525 -20.78 5.86 21.89
CA SER A 525 -21.40 4.55 21.64
C SER A 525 -20.91 3.48 22.62
N LYS A 526 -19.66 3.54 23.09
CA LYS A 526 -19.12 2.62 24.09
C LYS A 526 -19.73 2.84 25.47
N VAL A 527 -19.87 4.10 25.92
CA VAL A 527 -20.54 4.43 27.19
C VAL A 527 -21.99 3.94 27.18
N ILE A 528 -22.73 4.21 26.11
CA ILE A 528 -24.11 3.74 25.97
C ILE A 528 -24.17 2.21 26.00
N ARG A 529 -23.27 1.52 25.28
CA ARG A 529 -23.18 0.06 25.34
C ARG A 529 -22.84 -0.46 26.73
N ALA A 530 -22.03 0.26 27.52
CA ALA A 530 -21.69 -0.15 28.88
C ALA A 530 -22.92 -0.18 29.78
N TRP A 531 -23.70 0.90 29.75
CA TRP A 531 -24.95 1.00 30.51
C TRP A 531 -26.01 -0.01 30.06
N LEU A 532 -26.07 -0.31 28.75
CA LEU A 532 -26.98 -1.35 28.23
C LEU A 532 -26.53 -2.76 28.64
N ASP A 533 -25.23 -3.05 28.61
CA ASP A 533 -24.69 -4.34 29.03
C ASP A 533 -24.81 -4.56 30.54
N ASP A 534 -24.67 -3.51 31.35
CA ASP A 534 -24.94 -3.53 32.79
C ASP A 534 -26.38 -3.99 33.08
N GLU A 535 -27.37 -3.39 32.40
CA GLU A 535 -28.78 -3.79 32.50
C GLU A 535 -29.01 -5.25 32.04
N ILE A 536 -28.31 -5.70 31.00
CA ILE A 536 -28.45 -7.06 30.47
C ILE A 536 -27.80 -8.10 31.41
N ARG A 537 -26.64 -7.81 32.00
CA ARG A 537 -25.84 -8.77 32.77
C ARG A 537 -26.30 -8.87 34.22
N GLY A 538 -26.79 -7.78 34.83
CA GLY A 538 -27.32 -7.68 36.20
C GLY A 538 -26.42 -8.32 37.26
N PRO A 539 -25.75 -7.55 38.15
CA PRO A 539 -26.49 -7.06 39.32
C PRO A 539 -25.95 -5.78 40.02
N HIS A 540 -26.87 -5.04 40.65
CA HIS A 540 -26.67 -4.06 41.75
C HIS A 540 -25.94 -2.73 41.47
N TYR A 541 -26.66 -1.73 40.97
CA TYR A 541 -26.53 -0.33 41.46
C TYR A 541 -27.84 0.46 41.51
N GLY A 542 -29.00 -0.12 41.16
CA GLY A 542 -30.26 0.61 41.21
C GLY A 542 -31.49 -0.21 40.83
N LEU A 543 -32.65 0.47 40.84
CA LEU A 543 -33.91 -0.04 40.31
C LEU A 543 -33.73 -0.44 38.83
N PRO A 544 -34.32 -1.55 38.38
CA PRO A 544 -34.31 -1.95 36.97
C PRO A 544 -34.77 -0.80 36.07
N GLY A 545 -34.01 -0.50 35.02
CA GLY A 545 -34.27 0.61 34.09
C GLY A 545 -33.56 1.94 34.38
N SER A 546 -32.84 2.08 35.49
CA SER A 546 -31.99 3.27 35.74
C SER A 546 -30.82 3.36 34.76
N SER A 547 -30.19 2.23 34.44
CA SER A 547 -29.11 2.15 33.44
C SER A 547 -29.61 2.47 32.02
N CYS A 548 -30.86 2.12 31.67
CA CYS A 548 -31.48 2.54 30.41
C CYS A 548 -31.70 4.06 30.33
N ILE A 549 -32.03 4.71 31.44
CA ILE A 549 -32.19 6.18 31.47
C ILE A 549 -30.83 6.86 31.30
N ALA A 550 -29.78 6.37 31.97
CA ALA A 550 -28.42 6.86 31.78
C ALA A 550 -27.96 6.71 30.31
N ALA A 551 -28.21 5.54 29.71
CA ALA A 551 -27.97 5.30 28.29
C ALA A 551 -28.77 6.28 27.38
N SER A 552 -30.03 6.57 27.72
CA SER A 552 -30.87 7.54 27.01
C SER A 552 -30.30 8.95 27.06
N ASN A 553 -29.86 9.38 28.25
CA ASN A 553 -29.32 10.72 28.46
C ASN A 553 -28.02 10.92 27.66
N TRP A 554 -27.16 9.90 27.62
CA TRP A 554 -25.93 9.94 26.82
C TRP A 554 -26.21 9.89 25.31
N LEU A 555 -27.23 9.15 24.87
CA LEU A 555 -27.68 9.19 23.48
C LEU A 555 -28.21 10.57 23.08
N GLN A 556 -28.99 11.22 23.96
CA GLN A 556 -29.48 12.57 23.72
C GLN A 556 -28.34 13.58 23.63
N LYS A 557 -27.35 13.51 24.54
CA LYS A 557 -26.13 14.33 24.47
C LYS A 557 -25.35 14.12 23.16
N LEU A 558 -25.27 12.89 22.67
CA LEU A 558 -24.64 12.60 21.38
C LEU A 558 -25.39 13.26 20.22
N LEU A 559 -26.73 13.16 20.20
CA LEU A 559 -27.57 13.79 19.17
C LEU A 559 -27.55 15.33 19.25
N GLU A 560 -27.42 15.90 20.44
CA GLU A 560 -27.24 17.35 20.64
C GLU A 560 -25.88 17.80 20.11
N LYS A 561 -24.80 17.06 20.38
CA LYS A 561 -23.47 17.35 19.81
C LYS A 561 -23.46 17.20 18.28
N GLU A 562 -24.16 16.22 17.71
CA GLU A 562 -24.34 16.04 16.26
C GLU A 562 -25.05 17.23 15.60
N LYS A 563 -26.01 17.85 16.29
CA LYS A 563 -26.68 19.08 15.80
C LYS A 563 -25.76 20.31 15.85
N SER A 564 -24.80 20.34 16.78
CA SER A 564 -23.88 21.47 16.96
C SER A 564 -22.61 21.39 16.10
N GLU A 565 -22.09 20.19 15.86
CA GLU A 565 -20.93 19.94 15.01
C GLU A 565 -21.41 19.44 13.64
N ALA A 566 -21.34 20.28 12.61
CA ALA A 566 -21.74 19.96 11.24
C ALA A 566 -20.87 18.87 10.55
N ASP A 567 -20.06 18.12 11.30
CA ASP A 567 -19.15 17.09 10.82
C ASP A 567 -19.40 15.73 11.52
N LYS A 568 -19.93 14.77 10.75
CA LYS A 568 -19.81 13.29 10.88
C LYS A 568 -19.89 12.61 12.27
N LEU A 569 -20.62 13.13 13.26
CA LEU A 569 -20.94 12.39 14.49
C LEU A 569 -22.24 11.57 14.35
N GLY A 570 -22.28 10.62 13.40
CA GLY A 570 -23.45 9.76 13.23
C GLY A 570 -23.50 8.61 14.25
N PRO A 571 -24.66 8.32 14.88
CA PRO A 571 -24.82 7.14 15.74
C PRO A 571 -24.69 5.86 14.92
N ALA A 572 -23.90 4.90 15.41
CA ALA A 572 -23.72 3.62 14.71
C ALA A 572 -25.06 2.84 14.68
N PRO A 573 -25.46 2.24 13.53
CA PRO A 573 -26.70 1.47 13.44
C PRO A 573 -26.74 0.27 14.41
N GLU A 574 -25.57 -0.27 14.76
CA GLU A 574 -25.44 -1.33 15.78
C GLU A 574 -25.94 -0.88 17.17
N LEU A 575 -25.85 0.41 17.48
CA LEU A 575 -26.29 0.98 18.76
C LEU A 575 -27.80 0.81 18.96
N PHE A 576 -28.59 1.07 17.91
CA PHE A 576 -30.05 0.93 17.97
C PHE A 576 -30.47 -0.53 18.19
N SER A 577 -29.77 -1.48 17.58
CA SER A 577 -30.02 -2.91 17.81
C SER A 577 -29.74 -3.32 19.26
N ALA A 578 -28.67 -2.78 19.86
CA ALA A 578 -28.31 -3.04 21.25
C ALA A 578 -29.33 -2.42 22.22
N ILE A 579 -29.79 -1.20 21.94
CA ILE A 579 -30.86 -0.53 22.71
C ILE A 579 -32.16 -1.34 22.67
N LEU A 580 -32.59 -1.77 21.47
CA LEU A 580 -33.80 -2.60 21.31
C LEU A 580 -33.69 -3.92 22.06
N LYS A 581 -32.53 -4.58 22.02
CA LYS A 581 -32.28 -5.84 22.71
C LYS A 581 -32.30 -5.68 24.23
N ALA A 582 -31.70 -4.61 24.75
CA ALA A 582 -31.77 -4.29 26.17
C ALA A 582 -33.23 -4.02 26.58
N ALA A 583 -33.93 -3.13 25.87
CA ALA A 583 -35.32 -2.77 26.13
C ALA A 583 -36.25 -3.99 26.11
N ALA A 584 -36.09 -4.90 25.14
CA ALA A 584 -36.88 -6.14 25.04
C ALA A 584 -36.64 -7.09 26.21
N LYS A 585 -35.41 -7.15 26.76
CA LYS A 585 -35.12 -7.97 27.93
C LYS A 585 -35.67 -7.34 29.21
N THR A 586 -35.59 -6.01 29.34
CA THR A 586 -36.14 -5.27 30.48
C THR A 586 -37.67 -5.38 30.54
N THR A 587 -38.37 -5.32 29.40
CA THR A 587 -39.83 -5.54 29.35
C THR A 587 -40.22 -6.96 29.73
N VAL A 588 -39.46 -7.98 29.28
CA VAL A 588 -39.68 -9.38 29.67
C VAL A 588 -39.42 -9.60 31.17
N LEU A 589 -38.39 -8.98 31.74
CA LEU A 589 -38.10 -9.05 33.19
C LEU A 589 -39.19 -8.37 34.03
N PHE A 590 -39.74 -7.26 33.53
CA PHE A 590 -40.86 -6.53 34.15
C PHE A 590 -42.21 -7.23 34.02
N MET A 591 -42.43 -8.08 33.00
CA MET A 591 -43.64 -8.92 32.92
C MET A 591 -43.65 -10.06 33.94
N MET A 592 -42.51 -10.39 34.56
CA MET A 592 -42.40 -11.44 35.57
C MET A 592 -42.46 -10.94 37.03
N LYS A 593 -42.46 -9.63 37.29
CA LYS A 593 -42.59 -9.04 38.64
C LYS A 593 -43.58 -7.86 38.57
N ASP A 594 -44.70 -7.97 39.25
CA ASP A 594 -45.78 -6.98 39.23
C ASP A 594 -45.33 -5.53 39.59
N GLY A 595 -45.43 -4.61 38.60
CA GLY A 595 -45.39 -3.13 38.69
C GLY A 595 -44.01 -2.43 38.61
N PRO A 596 -43.86 -1.16 38.10
CA PRO A 596 -44.75 -0.32 37.29
C PRO A 596 -44.29 -0.23 35.81
N GLY A 597 -45.11 -0.76 34.89
CA GLY A 597 -44.83 -0.81 33.44
C GLY A 597 -44.89 0.51 32.65
N MET A 598 -45.02 1.67 33.31
CA MET A 598 -45.11 2.98 32.63
C MET A 598 -43.76 3.57 32.20
N ARG A 599 -42.66 3.29 32.92
CA ARG A 599 -41.37 3.96 32.70
C ARG A 599 -40.57 3.39 31.52
N VAL A 600 -40.67 2.08 31.28
CA VAL A 600 -40.02 1.42 30.13
C VAL A 600 -40.75 1.73 28.82
N ARG A 601 -42.09 1.89 28.88
CA ARG A 601 -42.90 2.33 27.73
C ARG A 601 -42.48 3.73 27.24
N GLY A 602 -42.24 4.66 28.17
CA GLY A 602 -41.71 5.98 27.86
C GLY A 602 -40.31 5.95 27.22
N PHE A 603 -39.42 5.04 27.63
CA PHE A 603 -38.11 4.86 27.00
C PHE A 603 -38.22 4.31 25.57
N VAL A 604 -39.02 3.28 25.35
CA VAL A 604 -39.27 2.72 24.01
C VAL A 604 -39.97 3.72 23.10
N GLU A 605 -40.95 4.47 23.62
CA GLU A 605 -41.64 5.55 22.91
C GLU A 605 -40.70 6.74 22.62
N SER A 606 -39.76 7.07 23.50
CA SER A 606 -38.73 8.09 23.25
C SER A 606 -37.76 7.65 22.16
N CYS A 607 -37.32 6.39 22.15
CA CYS A 607 -36.52 5.82 21.07
C CYS A 607 -37.29 5.76 19.74
N TRP A 608 -38.58 5.42 19.78
CA TRP A 608 -39.47 5.45 18.61
C TRP A 608 -39.75 6.88 18.12
N ALA A 609 -39.84 7.86 19.01
CA ALA A 609 -40.01 9.27 18.69
C ALA A 609 -38.76 9.86 18.02
N ILE A 610 -37.56 9.47 18.47
CA ILE A 610 -36.28 9.80 17.81
C ILE A 610 -36.21 9.22 16.39
N HIS A 611 -36.81 8.05 16.16
CA HIS A 611 -36.90 7.44 14.83
C HIS A 611 -37.93 8.13 13.91
N ARG A 612 -38.89 8.88 14.49
CA ARG A 612 -39.92 9.64 13.77
C ARG A 612 -39.55 11.09 13.49
N THR A 613 -38.53 11.65 14.13
CA THR A 613 -37.99 12.94 13.70
C THR A 613 -37.32 12.75 12.34
N PRO A 614 -37.72 13.50 11.30
CA PRO A 614 -37.20 13.32 9.95
C PRO A 614 -35.76 13.83 9.93
N LEU A 615 -34.82 12.93 10.22
CA LEU A 615 -33.45 13.08 9.76
C LEU A 615 -33.52 13.00 8.24
N LEU A 616 -33.24 14.13 7.60
CA LEU A 616 -33.15 14.30 6.16
C LEU A 616 -32.46 13.09 5.50
N GLY A 617 -33.25 12.27 4.79
CA GLY A 617 -32.79 11.59 3.59
C GLY A 617 -32.16 10.19 3.72
N VAL A 618 -32.40 9.43 4.77
CA VAL A 618 -32.08 7.98 4.75
C VAL A 618 -33.27 7.18 5.26
N GLU A 619 -34.16 6.82 4.33
CA GLU A 619 -35.08 5.70 4.50
C GLU A 619 -34.25 4.40 4.52
N ILE A 620 -34.32 3.64 5.62
CA ILE A 620 -33.89 2.24 5.70
C ILE A 620 -35.13 1.38 5.90
#